data_AF-A0A2V8JV56-F1
#
_entry.id   AF-A0A2V8JV56-F1
#
_cell.length_a   1.000
_cell.length_b   1.000
_cell.length_c   1.000
_cell.angle_alpha   90.00
_cell.angle_beta   90.00
_cell.angle_gamma   90.00
#
_symmetry.space_group_name_H-M   'P 1'
#
loop_
_entity.id
_entity.type
_entity.pdbx_description
1 polymer ?
#
loop_
_entity_poly.entity_id
_entity_poly.type
_entity_poly.pdbx_seq_one_letter_code
_entity_poly.pdbx_strand_id
1 'polypeptide(L)'
;SASLASGIALGREGPSVHIGAGIASVLARWLRLKPDRVKSLLPVGAAAALAAAFNTPIAAVLFSLEEVIGDLHAPLLGSVVLSSATSWIVLHLVLGDEPLFHVPAYHLIHPVEFAVYAVLGLVGGLVSVSFVKMLLWMRARVLKFPPNTGWVHPVAGGVIVGLFGWFIPEVLGVGYMYVGDALNGRMAFKFMALLVVLKVIATASSYASGNAGGIFGPSLFMGAMLGGAVGSAAHSVLPQYTADVGAYALVGMGTTFAGIVRVPLTSVIMIFEMTRDYTIIVPLMISNLVSFYISYRFQRTPIYEALAHQLGIHLPSAATRQAVSGFRVSSAVRSADGAAPMPAGENFPHVHADHGLDIALHRMGISGLKELPVVSRMMSLVWKASSRLTTYCAFTGCLKNRNAKKTPISDINAFLAAS
;
A
#
# COMPACT_ATOMS: atom_id res chain seq x y z
N SER A 1 -9.11 15.91 12.47
CA SER A 1 -9.62 16.35 11.16
C SER A 1 -11.13 16.50 11.24
N ALA A 2 -11.69 17.58 10.68
CA ALA A 2 -13.13 17.86 10.75
C ALA A 2 -13.98 16.72 10.15
N SER A 3 -13.53 16.09 9.06
CA SER A 3 -14.21 14.95 8.44
C SER A 3 -14.34 13.73 9.36
N LEU A 4 -13.31 13.42 10.16
CA LEU A 4 -13.39 12.30 11.09
C LEU A 4 -14.26 12.64 12.30
N ALA A 5 -14.21 13.90 12.77
CA ALA A 5 -15.07 14.37 13.85
C ALA A 5 -16.55 14.36 13.45
N SER A 6 -16.88 14.55 12.17
CA SER A 6 -18.25 14.48 11.66
C SER A 6 -18.79 13.05 11.47
N GLY A 7 -18.05 12.02 11.89
CA GLY A 7 -18.49 10.63 11.83
C GLY A 7 -18.39 9.98 10.44
N ILE A 8 -17.62 10.55 9.51
CA ILE A 8 -17.48 9.93 8.19
C ILE A 8 -16.87 8.53 8.28
N ALA A 9 -17.27 7.61 7.40
CA ALA A 9 -16.86 6.21 7.41
C ALA A 9 -15.42 5.99 6.89
N LEU A 10 -14.46 6.76 7.39
CA LEU A 10 -13.03 6.72 7.04
C LEU A 10 -12.16 6.63 8.30
N GLY A 11 -10.93 6.16 8.11
CA GLY A 11 -9.90 6.03 9.14
C GLY A 11 -8.95 7.22 9.24
N ARG A 12 -8.27 7.34 10.38
CA ARG A 12 -7.23 8.35 10.62
C ARG A 12 -5.86 7.94 10.09
N GLU A 13 -5.66 6.67 9.79
CA GLU A 13 -4.34 6.06 9.71
C GLU A 13 -3.64 6.38 8.38
N GLY A 14 -4.39 6.48 7.28
CA GLY A 14 -3.88 7.01 6.02
C GLY A 14 -3.36 8.45 6.14
N PRO A 15 -4.17 9.40 6.66
CA PRO A 15 -3.69 10.75 6.97
C PRO A 15 -2.49 10.77 7.93
N SER A 16 -2.46 9.92 8.96
CA SER A 16 -1.33 9.83 9.89
C SER A 16 -0.03 9.46 9.17
N VAL A 17 -0.05 8.47 8.27
CA VAL A 17 1.10 8.09 7.45
C VAL A 17 1.64 9.27 6.66
N HIS A 18 0.74 10.03 6.02
CA HIS A 18 1.13 11.21 5.25
C HIS A 18 1.72 12.32 6.15
N ILE A 19 1.13 12.55 7.31
CA ILE A 19 1.67 13.52 8.28
C ILE A 19 3.07 13.10 8.75
N GLY A 20 3.26 11.81 9.10
CA GLY A 20 4.56 11.29 9.52
C GLY A 20 5.64 11.44 8.44
N ALA A 21 5.33 11.04 7.21
CA ALA A 21 6.22 11.22 6.07
C ALA A 21 6.50 12.72 5.78
N GLY A 22 5.49 13.57 5.92
CA GLY A 22 5.62 15.02 5.75
C GLY A 22 6.54 15.67 6.78
N ILE A 23 6.42 15.28 8.06
CA ILE A 23 7.31 15.74 9.14
C ILE A 23 8.74 15.30 8.84
N ALA A 24 8.95 14.03 8.47
CA ALA A 24 10.28 13.54 8.09
C ALA A 24 10.87 14.33 6.90
N SER A 25 10.05 14.66 5.89
CA SER A 25 10.46 15.49 4.74
C SER A 25 10.86 16.91 5.15
N VAL A 26 10.08 17.55 6.02
CA VAL A 26 10.36 18.91 6.52
C VAL A 26 11.65 18.93 7.33
N LEU A 27 11.82 17.99 8.27
CA LEU A 27 13.04 17.88 9.08
C LEU A 27 14.28 17.61 8.21
N ALA A 28 14.18 16.70 7.25
CA ALA A 28 15.29 16.38 6.35
C ALA A 28 15.72 17.58 5.48
N ARG A 29 14.75 18.37 5.00
CA ARG A 29 15.03 19.61 4.25
C ARG A 29 15.59 20.72 5.14
N TRP A 30 15.10 20.83 6.37
CA TRP A 30 15.64 21.76 7.36
C TRP A 30 17.11 21.46 7.69
N LEU A 31 17.46 20.17 7.76
CA LEU A 31 18.85 19.69 7.89
C LEU A 31 19.68 19.78 6.58
N ARG A 32 19.12 20.36 5.50
CA ARG A 32 19.77 20.56 4.19
C ARG A 32 20.29 19.27 3.56
N LEU A 33 19.58 18.15 3.76
CA LEU A 33 19.96 16.87 3.15
C LEU A 33 19.69 16.87 1.64
N LYS A 34 20.48 16.08 0.90
CA LYS A 34 20.28 15.86 -0.55
C LYS A 34 18.89 15.27 -0.84
N PRO A 35 18.27 15.56 -2.01
CA PRO A 35 16.93 15.07 -2.35
C PRO A 35 16.72 13.57 -2.18
N ASP A 36 17.71 12.75 -2.57
CA ASP A 36 17.63 11.29 -2.44
C ASP A 36 17.55 10.84 -0.98
N ARG A 37 18.27 11.54 -0.09
CA ARG A 37 18.24 11.28 1.35
C ARG A 37 16.90 11.71 1.94
N VAL A 38 16.33 12.84 1.49
CA VAL A 38 14.98 13.27 1.89
C VAL A 38 13.94 12.21 1.51
N LYS A 39 13.96 11.73 0.25
CA LYS A 39 13.06 10.67 -0.22
C LYS A 39 13.22 9.39 0.61
N SER A 40 14.44 9.01 0.97
CA SER A 40 14.73 7.82 1.80
C SER A 40 14.21 7.90 3.24
N LEU A 41 13.90 9.10 3.75
CA LEU A 41 13.36 9.29 5.10
C LEU A 41 11.83 9.31 5.16
N LEU A 42 11.13 9.39 4.01
CA LEU A 42 9.67 9.32 3.98
C LEU A 42 9.11 8.02 4.59
N PRO A 43 9.64 6.83 4.27
CA PRO A 43 9.18 5.57 4.87
C PRO A 43 9.48 5.47 6.38
N VAL A 44 10.52 6.17 6.86
CA VAL A 44 10.90 6.22 8.27
C VAL A 44 9.82 6.98 9.07
N GLY A 45 9.43 8.16 8.60
CA GLY A 45 8.34 8.93 9.21
C GLY A 45 6.97 8.24 9.11
N ALA A 46 6.71 7.55 7.99
CA ALA A 46 5.50 6.73 7.81
C ALA A 46 5.42 5.59 8.84
N ALA A 47 6.53 4.90 9.08
CA ALA A 47 6.59 3.80 10.05
C ALA A 47 6.35 4.30 11.49
N ALA A 48 6.96 5.42 11.90
CA ALA A 48 6.66 6.02 13.20
C ALA A 48 5.16 6.33 13.36
N ALA A 49 4.55 6.97 12.35
CA ALA A 49 3.13 7.30 12.40
C ALA A 49 2.22 6.06 12.50
N LEU A 50 2.56 4.98 11.80
CA LEU A 50 1.80 3.71 11.89
C LEU A 50 1.98 3.03 13.24
N ALA A 51 3.20 3.00 13.77
CA ALA A 51 3.49 2.43 15.08
C ALA A 51 2.68 3.13 16.17
N ALA A 52 2.63 4.47 16.14
CA ALA A 52 1.78 5.27 17.02
C ALA A 52 0.28 5.10 16.75
N ALA A 53 -0.13 4.92 15.49
CA ALA A 53 -1.55 4.85 15.14
C ALA A 53 -2.22 3.58 15.64
N PHE A 54 -1.51 2.44 15.54
CA PHE A 54 -2.05 1.11 15.80
C PHE A 54 -1.50 0.43 17.06
N ASN A 55 -0.48 1.00 17.70
CA ASN A 55 0.26 0.32 18.75
C ASN A 55 0.89 -0.99 18.24
N THR A 56 1.46 -0.96 17.04
CA THR A 56 2.02 -2.15 16.35
C THR A 56 3.36 -1.81 15.67
N PRO A 57 4.49 -1.83 16.41
CA PRO A 57 5.77 -1.37 15.90
C PRO A 57 6.35 -2.30 14.82
N ILE A 58 6.25 -3.63 14.96
CA ILE A 58 6.79 -4.56 13.95
C ILE A 58 5.92 -4.51 12.70
N ALA A 59 4.59 -4.45 12.85
CA ALA A 59 3.71 -4.32 11.70
C ALA A 59 3.93 -3.01 10.95
N ALA A 60 4.24 -1.91 11.65
CA ALA A 60 4.55 -0.63 11.01
C ALA A 60 5.85 -0.67 10.19
N VAL A 61 6.87 -1.40 10.67
CA VAL A 61 8.11 -1.64 9.93
C VAL A 61 7.81 -2.43 8.66
N LEU A 62 7.08 -3.53 8.79
CA LEU A 62 6.72 -4.38 7.65
C LEU A 62 5.86 -3.64 6.63
N PHE A 63 4.88 -2.83 7.07
CA PHE A 63 4.07 -2.03 6.15
C PHE A 63 4.94 -1.06 5.35
N SER A 64 5.90 -0.42 6.01
CA SER A 64 6.82 0.51 5.36
C SER A 64 7.69 -0.19 4.31
N LEU A 65 8.14 -1.42 4.57
CA LEU A 65 8.95 -2.19 3.62
C LEU A 65 8.12 -2.80 2.49
N GLU A 66 6.98 -3.41 2.83
CA GLU A 66 6.14 -4.20 1.95
C GLU A 66 5.28 -3.31 1.03
N GLU A 67 4.71 -2.21 1.56
CA GLU A 67 3.82 -1.31 0.80
C GLU A 67 4.51 0.00 0.39
N VAL A 68 5.21 0.68 1.31
CA VAL A 68 5.75 2.02 1.01
C VAL A 68 7.01 1.96 0.15
N ILE A 69 7.93 1.04 0.48
CA ILE A 69 9.19 0.86 -0.26
C ILE A 69 9.02 -0.16 -1.40
N GLY A 70 8.29 -1.25 -1.13
CA GLY A 70 8.15 -2.39 -2.04
C GLY A 70 9.40 -3.28 -2.11
N ASP A 71 10.25 -3.24 -1.08
CA ASP A 71 11.46 -4.07 -0.95
C ASP A 71 11.72 -4.42 0.52
N LEU A 72 11.61 -5.72 0.84
CA LEU A 72 11.81 -6.25 2.19
C LEU A 72 13.28 -6.23 2.62
N HIS A 73 14.23 -6.15 1.68
CA HIS A 73 15.67 -6.12 1.96
C HIS A 73 16.26 -4.70 1.90
N ALA A 74 15.41 -3.68 1.99
CA ALA A 74 15.83 -2.30 1.86
C ALA A 74 16.94 -1.94 2.87
N PRO A 75 18.02 -1.25 2.45
CA PRO A 75 19.10 -0.79 3.34
C PRO A 75 18.64 0.12 4.50
N LEU A 76 17.40 0.65 4.40
CA LEU A 76 16.79 1.55 5.38
C LEU A 76 16.15 0.83 6.57
N LEU A 77 16.13 -0.51 6.59
CA LEU A 77 15.50 -1.33 7.63
C LEU A 77 15.85 -0.85 9.04
N GLY A 78 17.14 -0.61 9.32
CA GLY A 78 17.59 -0.18 10.65
C GLY A 78 16.97 1.16 11.10
N SER A 79 16.87 2.14 10.19
CA SER A 79 16.26 3.45 10.50
C SER A 79 14.75 3.34 10.68
N VAL A 80 14.08 2.51 9.88
CA VAL A 80 12.64 2.25 9.98
C VAL A 80 12.31 1.59 11.33
N VAL A 81 13.09 0.58 11.72
CA VAL A 81 12.94 -0.11 13.01
C VAL A 81 13.14 0.85 14.18
N LEU A 82 14.23 1.63 14.18
CA LEU A 82 14.52 2.58 15.26
C LEU A 82 13.41 3.64 15.39
N SER A 83 12.90 4.15 14.27
CA SER A 83 11.83 5.15 14.26
C SER A 83 10.50 4.57 14.74
N SER A 84 10.19 3.32 14.37
CA SER A 84 8.98 2.63 14.82
C SER A 84 9.03 2.38 16.34
N ALA A 85 10.14 1.83 16.83
CA ALA A 85 10.35 1.54 18.24
C ALA A 85 10.31 2.81 19.12
N THR A 86 10.99 3.88 18.69
CA THR A 86 10.96 5.17 19.42
C THR A 86 9.56 5.75 19.48
N SER A 87 8.80 5.70 18.37
CA SER A 87 7.42 6.17 18.35
C SER A 87 6.51 5.35 19.26
N TRP A 88 6.71 4.04 19.33
CA TRP A 88 6.00 3.14 20.23
C TRP A 88 6.31 3.44 21.70
N ILE A 89 7.59 3.63 22.05
CA ILE A 89 7.99 4.00 23.42
C ILE A 89 7.32 5.33 23.84
N VAL A 90 7.37 6.35 22.98
CA VAL A 90 6.74 7.65 23.27
C VAL A 90 5.22 7.51 23.43
N LEU A 91 4.57 6.67 22.60
CA LEU A 91 3.15 6.39 22.73
C LEU A 91 2.81 5.86 24.13
N HIS A 92 3.55 4.87 24.64
CA HIS A 92 3.28 4.22 25.92
C HIS A 92 3.61 5.13 27.11
N LEU A 93 4.67 5.92 27.00
CA LEU A 93 5.00 6.92 28.02
C LEU A 93 3.94 8.02 28.16
N VAL A 94 3.26 8.39 27.07
CA VAL A 94 2.29 9.50 27.04
C VAL A 94 0.85 9.02 27.27
N LEU A 95 0.46 7.89 26.67
CA LEU A 95 -0.92 7.38 26.68
C LEU A 95 -1.12 6.10 27.50
N GLY A 96 -0.05 5.45 27.98
CA GLY A 96 -0.11 4.19 28.72
C GLY A 96 -0.18 2.94 27.83
N ASP A 97 -0.32 1.77 28.49
CA ASP A 97 -0.16 0.43 27.91
C ASP A 97 -1.48 -0.26 27.51
N GLU A 98 -2.51 0.51 27.17
CA GLU A 98 -3.81 -0.07 26.80
C GLU A 98 -3.80 -0.65 25.37
N PRO A 99 -4.09 -1.95 25.18
CA PRO A 99 -4.19 -2.54 23.85
C PRO A 99 -5.42 -1.99 23.12
N LEU A 100 -5.34 -1.93 21.78
CA LEU A 100 -6.44 -1.41 20.96
C LEU A 100 -7.71 -2.29 21.08
N PHE A 101 -7.53 -3.60 21.27
CA PHE A 101 -8.60 -4.56 21.47
C PHE A 101 -8.28 -5.50 22.62
N HIS A 102 -9.25 -5.70 23.51
CA HIS A 102 -9.23 -6.77 24.49
C HIS A 102 -9.95 -7.97 23.87
N VAL A 103 -9.19 -9.02 23.57
CA VAL A 103 -9.70 -10.20 22.87
C VAL A 103 -9.38 -11.45 23.68
N PRO A 104 -10.33 -12.38 23.86
CA PRO A 104 -10.05 -13.65 24.54
C PRO A 104 -8.96 -14.44 23.81
N ALA A 105 -8.20 -15.22 24.57
CA ALA A 105 -7.16 -16.08 24.04
C ALA A 105 -7.75 -17.09 23.03
N TYR A 106 -7.07 -17.29 21.91
CA TYR A 106 -7.46 -18.24 20.90
C TYR A 106 -6.97 -19.64 21.27
N HIS A 107 -7.86 -20.62 21.12
CA HIS A 107 -7.52 -22.03 21.21
C HIS A 107 -8.06 -22.74 19.98
N LEU A 108 -7.17 -23.41 19.25
CA LEU A 108 -7.57 -24.29 18.16
C LEU A 108 -8.28 -25.51 18.76
N ILE A 109 -9.56 -25.69 18.44
CA ILE A 109 -10.37 -26.81 18.96
C ILE A 109 -10.21 -28.02 18.05
N HIS A 110 -10.28 -27.81 16.73
CA HIS A 110 -10.21 -28.91 15.76
C HIS A 110 -9.50 -28.54 14.44
N PRO A 111 -8.72 -29.45 13.80
CA PRO A 111 -8.05 -29.15 12.52
C PRO A 111 -9.00 -28.78 11.36
N VAL A 112 -10.26 -29.19 11.41
CA VAL A 112 -11.29 -28.81 10.41
C VAL A 112 -11.53 -27.30 10.38
N GLU A 113 -11.21 -26.58 11.45
CA GLU A 113 -11.29 -25.11 11.48
C GLU A 113 -10.47 -24.45 10.38
N PHE A 114 -9.33 -25.04 9.98
CA PHE A 114 -8.52 -24.51 8.88
C PHE A 114 -9.29 -24.45 7.56
N ALA A 115 -10.23 -25.38 7.32
CA ALA A 115 -11.11 -25.32 6.15
C ALA A 115 -12.09 -24.14 6.24
N VAL A 116 -12.62 -23.87 7.45
CA VAL A 116 -13.50 -22.70 7.68
C VAL A 116 -12.73 -21.40 7.48
N TYR A 117 -11.48 -21.32 7.95
CA TYR A 117 -10.60 -20.17 7.68
C TYR A 117 -10.26 -20.02 6.19
N ALA A 118 -10.10 -21.11 5.44
CA ALA A 118 -9.95 -21.03 3.99
C ALA A 118 -11.21 -20.48 3.30
N VAL A 119 -12.41 -20.87 3.76
CA VAL A 119 -13.69 -20.31 3.29
C VAL A 119 -13.80 -18.82 3.65
N LEU A 120 -13.40 -18.43 4.87
CA LEU A 120 -13.31 -17.03 5.27
C LEU A 120 -12.38 -16.25 4.34
N GLY A 121 -11.25 -16.84 3.95
CA GLY A 121 -10.33 -16.29 2.97
C GLY A 121 -10.98 -16.07 1.61
N LEU A 122 -11.78 -17.05 1.14
CA LEU A 122 -12.52 -16.96 -0.11
C LEU A 122 -13.53 -15.80 -0.08
N VAL A 123 -14.39 -15.77 0.94
CA VAL A 123 -15.43 -14.73 1.07
C VAL A 123 -14.78 -13.36 1.30
N GLY A 124 -13.75 -13.28 2.14
CA GLY A 124 -12.98 -12.08 2.41
C GLY A 124 -12.29 -11.52 1.17
N GLY A 125 -11.74 -12.38 0.32
CA GLY A 125 -11.16 -11.99 -0.97
C GLY A 125 -12.21 -11.39 -1.91
N LEU A 126 -13.39 -12.00 -2.00
CA LEU A 126 -14.49 -11.49 -2.82
C LEU A 126 -15.00 -10.13 -2.32
N VAL A 127 -15.20 -9.98 -1.00
CA VAL A 127 -15.58 -8.70 -0.38
C VAL A 127 -14.51 -7.64 -0.65
N SER A 128 -13.24 -7.97 -0.48
CA SER A 128 -12.11 -7.07 -0.76
C SER A 128 -12.11 -6.59 -2.22
N VAL A 129 -12.27 -7.52 -3.18
CA VAL A 129 -12.35 -7.20 -4.61
C VAL A 129 -13.54 -6.31 -4.90
N SER A 130 -14.70 -6.60 -4.31
CA SER A 130 -15.92 -5.82 -4.50
C SER A 130 -15.75 -4.38 -3.98
N PHE A 131 -15.19 -4.22 -2.78
CA PHE A 131 -14.93 -2.92 -2.16
C PHE A 131 -13.99 -2.07 -3.01
N VAL A 132 -12.83 -2.61 -3.38
CA VAL A 132 -11.83 -1.87 -4.16
C VAL A 132 -12.38 -1.51 -5.55
N LYS A 133 -13.06 -2.43 -6.24
CA LYS A 133 -13.65 -2.13 -7.56
C LYS A 133 -14.74 -1.07 -7.46
N MET A 134 -15.59 -1.14 -6.44
CA MET A 134 -16.64 -0.15 -6.22
C MET A 134 -16.05 1.23 -5.90
N LEU A 135 -15.07 1.30 -4.99
CA LEU A 135 -14.38 2.54 -4.64
C LEU A 135 -13.72 3.18 -5.88
N LEU A 136 -12.94 2.41 -6.65
CA LEU A 136 -12.27 2.92 -7.85
C LEU A 136 -13.26 3.36 -8.93
N TRP A 137 -14.36 2.61 -9.11
CA TRP A 137 -15.42 2.95 -10.05
C TRP A 137 -16.15 4.25 -9.64
N MET A 138 -16.56 4.36 -8.38
CA MET A 138 -17.21 5.57 -7.85
C MET A 138 -16.29 6.78 -7.97
N ARG A 139 -15.01 6.63 -7.60
CA ARG A 139 -14.02 7.72 -7.70
C ARG A 139 -13.81 8.15 -9.14
N ALA A 140 -13.68 7.20 -10.07
CA ALA A 140 -13.57 7.51 -11.51
C ALA A 140 -14.81 8.22 -12.07
N ARG A 141 -16.00 8.01 -11.49
CA ARG A 141 -17.21 8.76 -11.85
C ARG A 141 -17.17 10.18 -11.30
N VAL A 142 -16.77 10.36 -10.04
CA VAL A 142 -16.64 11.68 -9.41
C VAL A 142 -15.60 12.54 -10.14
N LEU A 143 -14.47 11.97 -10.53
CA LEU A 143 -13.40 12.67 -11.25
C LEU A 143 -13.78 13.13 -12.67
N LYS A 144 -14.89 12.65 -13.25
CA LYS A 144 -15.39 13.13 -14.56
C LYS A 144 -16.15 14.46 -14.46
N PHE A 145 -16.57 14.86 -13.27
CA PHE A 145 -17.25 16.13 -13.08
C PHE A 145 -16.25 17.30 -13.13
N PRO A 146 -16.70 18.50 -13.56
CA PRO A 146 -15.83 19.65 -13.65
C PRO A 146 -15.25 20.04 -12.29
N PRO A 147 -14.00 20.53 -12.21
CA PRO A 147 -13.31 20.83 -10.95
C PRO A 147 -14.01 21.91 -10.11
N ASN A 148 -14.90 22.72 -10.72
CA ASN A 148 -15.65 23.77 -10.04
C ASN A 148 -16.72 23.23 -9.06
N THR A 149 -17.05 21.94 -9.09
CA THR A 149 -17.97 21.29 -8.14
C THR A 149 -17.27 20.63 -6.94
N GLY A 150 -16.01 21.00 -6.68
CA GLY A 150 -15.14 20.33 -5.69
C GLY A 150 -15.72 20.19 -4.27
N TRP A 151 -16.58 21.12 -3.82
CA TRP A 151 -17.23 21.05 -2.50
C TRP A 151 -18.50 20.21 -2.47
N VAL A 152 -19.17 20.02 -3.61
CA VAL A 152 -20.44 19.31 -3.68
C VAL A 152 -20.23 17.81 -3.47
N HIS A 153 -19.14 17.25 -4.00
CA HIS A 153 -18.88 15.82 -3.88
C HIS A 153 -18.64 15.38 -2.44
N PRO A 154 -17.72 16.01 -1.65
CA PRO A 154 -17.51 15.65 -0.25
C PRO A 154 -18.80 15.73 0.58
N VAL A 155 -19.61 16.77 0.36
CA VAL A 155 -20.91 16.95 1.02
C VAL A 155 -21.87 15.80 0.66
N ALA A 156 -21.97 15.44 -0.62
CA ALA A 156 -22.81 14.31 -1.04
C ALA A 156 -22.37 12.99 -0.38
N GLY A 157 -21.06 12.73 -0.33
CA GLY A 157 -20.52 11.58 0.39
C GLY A 157 -20.86 11.60 1.88
N GLY A 158 -20.76 12.76 2.53
CA GLY A 158 -21.13 12.97 3.92
C GLY A 158 -22.62 12.77 4.19
N VAL A 159 -23.50 13.24 3.30
CA VAL A 159 -24.96 13.06 3.40
C VAL A 159 -25.34 11.58 3.30
N ILE A 160 -24.71 10.82 2.39
CA ILE A 160 -24.95 9.37 2.27
C ILE A 160 -24.58 8.67 3.58
N VAL A 161 -23.42 9.00 4.17
CA VAL A 161 -23.00 8.43 5.45
C VAL A 161 -23.90 8.88 6.60
N GLY A 162 -24.30 10.15 6.63
CA GLY A 162 -25.22 10.68 7.63
C GLY A 162 -26.58 10.00 7.58
N LEU A 163 -27.09 9.71 6.38
CA LEU A 163 -28.33 8.95 6.20
C LEU A 163 -28.20 7.52 6.73
N PHE A 164 -27.09 6.83 6.47
CA PHE A 164 -26.85 5.52 7.06
C PHE A 164 -26.72 5.60 8.59
N GLY A 165 -25.97 6.58 9.11
CA GLY A 165 -25.81 6.77 10.55
C GLY A 165 -27.09 7.10 11.29
N TRP A 166 -28.07 7.73 10.61
CA TRP A 166 -29.40 7.99 11.17
C TRP A 166 -30.16 6.70 11.50
N PHE A 167 -30.03 5.67 10.67
CA PHE A 167 -30.70 4.38 10.88
C PHE A 167 -29.82 3.38 11.63
N ILE A 168 -28.51 3.35 11.33
CA ILE A 168 -27.54 2.37 11.80
C ILE A 168 -26.24 3.13 12.16
N PRO A 169 -26.15 3.66 13.39
CA PRO A 169 -25.01 4.48 13.84
C PRO A 169 -23.66 3.74 13.79
N GLU A 170 -23.67 2.41 13.80
CA GLU A 170 -22.48 1.54 13.76
C GLU A 170 -21.65 1.70 12.47
N VAL A 171 -22.28 2.23 11.41
CA VAL A 171 -21.62 2.51 10.13
C VAL A 171 -20.73 3.75 10.22
N LEU A 172 -20.98 4.66 11.16
CA LEU A 172 -20.22 5.90 11.32
C LEU A 172 -18.77 5.63 11.77
N GLY A 173 -17.88 6.55 11.38
CA GLY A 173 -16.47 6.51 11.76
C GLY A 173 -15.76 5.21 11.34
N VAL A 174 -14.70 4.88 12.08
CA VAL A 174 -14.01 3.60 11.93
C VAL A 174 -14.82 2.45 12.52
N GLY A 175 -15.42 2.67 13.69
CA GLY A 175 -16.24 1.67 14.38
C GLY A 175 -15.45 0.69 15.26
N TYR A 176 -14.30 1.11 15.82
CA TYR A 176 -13.47 0.23 16.68
C TYR A 176 -14.21 -0.34 17.90
N MET A 177 -15.15 0.40 18.48
CA MET A 177 -15.99 -0.11 19.58
C MET A 177 -16.78 -1.35 19.14
N TYR A 178 -17.42 -1.29 17.98
CA TYR A 178 -18.22 -2.39 17.43
C TYR A 178 -17.34 -3.54 16.93
N VAL A 179 -16.13 -3.25 16.45
CA VAL A 179 -15.11 -4.29 16.23
C VAL A 179 -14.85 -5.03 17.54
N GLY A 180 -14.65 -4.32 18.65
CA GLY A 180 -14.55 -4.91 19.98
C GLY A 180 -15.76 -5.78 20.35
N ASP A 181 -16.98 -5.33 20.07
CA ASP A 181 -18.20 -6.12 20.36
C ASP A 181 -18.28 -7.40 19.52
N ALA A 182 -17.92 -7.36 18.24
CA ALA A 182 -17.85 -8.55 17.39
C ALA A 182 -16.76 -9.53 17.86
N LEU A 183 -15.59 -9.00 18.24
CA LEU A 183 -14.48 -9.77 18.79
C LEU A 183 -14.84 -10.45 20.12
N ASN A 184 -15.72 -9.85 20.90
CA ASN A 184 -16.21 -10.40 22.16
C ASN A 184 -17.51 -11.22 22.01
N GLY A 185 -17.94 -11.53 20.78
CA GLY A 185 -19.12 -12.36 20.52
C GLY A 185 -20.46 -11.72 20.90
N ARG A 186 -20.50 -10.39 21.08
CA ARG A 186 -21.70 -9.65 21.53
C ARG A 186 -22.62 -9.22 20.40
N MET A 187 -22.28 -9.52 19.15
CA MET A 187 -23.05 -9.11 17.98
C MET A 187 -23.72 -10.29 17.27
N ALA A 188 -24.97 -10.10 16.85
CA ALA A 188 -25.71 -11.10 16.09
C ALA A 188 -25.22 -11.22 14.65
N PHE A 189 -25.22 -12.44 14.10
CA PHE A 189 -24.70 -12.71 12.74
C PHE A 189 -25.37 -11.85 11.65
N LYS A 190 -26.71 -11.68 11.69
CA LYS A 190 -27.45 -10.89 10.70
C LYS A 190 -27.02 -9.43 10.70
N PHE A 191 -26.72 -8.92 11.89
CA PHE A 191 -26.31 -7.54 12.08
C PHE A 191 -24.89 -7.33 11.56
N MET A 192 -23.96 -8.23 11.88
CA MET A 192 -22.60 -8.19 11.32
C MET A 192 -22.62 -8.26 9.79
N ALA A 193 -23.41 -9.17 9.20
CA ALA A 193 -23.53 -9.28 7.74
C ALA A 193 -24.07 -7.99 7.10
N LEU A 194 -25.07 -7.35 7.72
CA LEU A 194 -25.60 -6.06 7.29
C LEU A 194 -24.53 -4.96 7.36
N LEU A 195 -23.76 -4.91 8.44
CA LEU A 195 -22.71 -3.91 8.64
C LEU A 195 -21.59 -4.02 7.62
N VAL A 196 -21.21 -5.22 7.17
CA VAL A 196 -20.24 -5.37 6.07
C VAL A 196 -20.72 -4.64 4.83
N VAL A 197 -21.96 -4.90 4.40
CA VAL A 197 -22.52 -4.29 3.17
C VAL A 197 -22.60 -2.78 3.30
N LEU A 198 -23.11 -2.28 4.43
CA LEU A 198 -23.24 -0.84 4.65
C LEU A 198 -21.89 -0.14 4.74
N LYS A 199 -20.90 -0.74 5.42
CA LYS A 199 -19.56 -0.15 5.53
C LYS A 199 -18.86 -0.10 4.17
N VAL A 200 -19.00 -1.14 3.35
CA VAL A 200 -18.48 -1.18 1.97
C VAL A 200 -19.01 0.02 1.17
N ILE A 201 -20.31 0.29 1.23
CA ILE A 201 -20.94 1.43 0.52
C ILE A 201 -20.54 2.76 1.14
N ALA A 202 -20.60 2.88 2.46
CA ALA A 202 -20.31 4.11 3.20
C ALA A 202 -18.86 4.57 2.99
N THR A 203 -17.89 3.68 3.16
CA THR A 203 -16.46 3.98 3.01
C THR A 203 -16.11 4.26 1.55
N ALA A 204 -16.64 3.48 0.59
CA ALA A 204 -16.40 3.75 -0.83
C ALA A 204 -16.96 5.11 -1.25
N SER A 205 -18.20 5.44 -0.85
CA SER A 205 -18.84 6.72 -1.15
C SER A 205 -18.09 7.89 -0.52
N SER A 206 -17.68 7.74 0.75
CA SER A 206 -16.90 8.75 1.48
C SER A 206 -15.58 9.06 0.77
N TYR A 207 -14.81 8.02 0.46
CA TYR A 207 -13.49 8.16 -0.12
C TYR A 207 -13.54 8.63 -1.59
N ALA A 208 -14.47 8.07 -2.38
CA ALA A 208 -14.66 8.45 -3.79
C ALA A 208 -15.10 9.91 -3.94
N SER A 209 -15.86 10.43 -2.97
CA SER A 209 -16.33 11.82 -2.93
C SER A 209 -15.25 12.84 -2.59
N GLY A 210 -14.03 12.40 -2.25
CA GLY A 210 -12.91 13.28 -1.92
C GLY A 210 -12.84 13.71 -0.45
N ASN A 211 -13.57 13.04 0.45
CA ASN A 211 -13.42 13.31 1.88
C ASN A 211 -12.06 12.86 2.40
N ALA A 212 -11.50 13.64 3.34
CA ALA A 212 -10.20 13.37 3.92
C ALA A 212 -10.26 12.22 4.93
N GLY A 213 -9.59 11.12 4.62
CA GLY A 213 -9.47 9.96 5.50
C GLY A 213 -8.78 8.77 4.82
N GLY A 214 -8.55 7.71 5.58
CA GLY A 214 -7.94 6.47 5.12
C GLY A 214 -8.94 5.32 5.01
N ILE A 215 -8.56 4.26 4.31
CA ILE A 215 -9.34 3.02 4.17
C ILE A 215 -8.89 1.92 5.15
N PHE A 216 -7.82 2.18 5.92
CA PHE A 216 -7.17 1.21 6.79
C PHE A 216 -8.11 0.70 7.89
N GLY A 217 -8.54 1.58 8.80
CA GLY A 217 -9.52 1.20 9.84
C GLY A 217 -10.80 0.56 9.30
N PRO A 218 -11.47 1.16 8.28
CA PRO A 218 -12.66 0.54 7.68
C PRO A 218 -12.43 -0.85 7.10
N SER A 219 -11.24 -1.14 6.54
CA SER A 219 -10.93 -2.49 6.06
C SER A 219 -10.87 -3.52 7.19
N LEU A 220 -10.25 -3.17 8.33
CA LEU A 220 -10.28 -4.02 9.52
C LEU A 220 -11.72 -4.22 10.03
N PHE A 221 -12.53 -3.16 10.06
CA PHE A 221 -13.94 -3.25 10.44
C PHE A 221 -14.73 -4.22 9.55
N MET A 222 -14.62 -4.07 8.22
CA MET A 222 -15.29 -4.95 7.26
C MET A 222 -14.86 -6.41 7.49
N GLY A 223 -13.58 -6.63 7.81
CA GLY A 223 -13.07 -7.93 8.17
C GLY A 223 -13.61 -8.50 9.47
N ALA A 224 -13.63 -7.72 10.55
CA ALA A 224 -14.16 -8.16 11.84
C ALA A 224 -15.63 -8.60 11.71
N MET A 225 -16.45 -7.80 11.05
CA MET A 225 -17.86 -8.10 10.84
C MET A 225 -18.03 -9.33 9.93
N LEU A 226 -17.24 -9.44 8.87
CA LEU A 226 -17.31 -10.58 7.97
C LEU A 226 -16.87 -11.88 8.66
N GLY A 227 -15.75 -11.82 9.37
CA GLY A 227 -15.20 -12.93 10.14
C GLY A 227 -16.17 -13.38 11.23
N GLY A 228 -16.72 -12.44 12.01
CA GLY A 228 -17.72 -12.75 13.02
C GLY A 228 -19.01 -13.35 12.42
N ALA A 229 -19.46 -12.87 11.25
CA ALA A 229 -20.61 -13.44 10.55
C ALA A 229 -20.35 -14.87 10.06
N VAL A 230 -19.19 -15.13 9.43
CA VAL A 230 -18.79 -16.46 8.97
C VAL A 230 -18.57 -17.41 10.15
N GLY A 231 -17.92 -16.95 11.22
CA GLY A 231 -17.71 -17.70 12.44
C GLY A 231 -19.01 -18.05 13.14
N SER A 232 -19.95 -17.11 13.24
CA SER A 232 -21.29 -17.37 13.80
C SER A 232 -22.06 -18.42 12.98
N ALA A 233 -21.97 -18.33 11.65
CA ALA A 233 -22.59 -19.32 10.77
C ALA A 233 -21.93 -20.70 10.92
N ALA A 234 -20.61 -20.76 10.98
CA ALA A 234 -19.86 -22.00 11.19
C ALA A 234 -20.21 -22.62 12.55
N HIS A 235 -20.26 -21.84 13.62
CA HIS A 235 -20.61 -22.28 14.97
C HIS A 235 -22.05 -22.81 15.04
N SER A 236 -22.99 -22.24 14.27
CA SER A 236 -24.36 -22.76 14.21
C SER A 236 -24.48 -24.14 13.54
N VAL A 237 -23.55 -24.49 12.64
CA VAL A 237 -23.57 -25.76 11.90
C VAL A 237 -22.66 -26.81 12.56
N LEU A 238 -21.54 -26.38 13.14
CA LEU A 238 -20.49 -27.25 13.71
C LEU A 238 -20.07 -26.79 15.11
N PRO A 239 -21.00 -26.71 16.09
CA PRO A 239 -20.72 -26.08 17.40
C PRO A 239 -19.60 -26.75 18.20
N GLN A 240 -19.34 -28.05 18.00
CA GLN A 240 -18.27 -28.78 18.70
C GLN A 240 -16.89 -28.70 18.03
N TYR A 241 -16.81 -28.13 16.82
CA TYR A 241 -15.60 -28.17 15.99
C TYR A 241 -15.07 -26.78 15.61
N THR A 242 -15.66 -25.71 16.13
CA THR A 242 -15.33 -24.32 15.76
C THR A 242 -14.97 -23.53 17.00
N ALA A 243 -13.90 -22.74 16.92
CA ALA A 243 -13.53 -21.76 17.94
C ALA A 243 -14.63 -20.70 18.16
N ASP A 244 -14.43 -19.88 19.18
CA ASP A 244 -15.29 -18.75 19.46
C ASP A 244 -15.38 -17.78 18.27
N VAL A 245 -16.55 -17.16 18.11
CA VAL A 245 -16.84 -16.20 17.03
C VAL A 245 -15.80 -15.07 16.96
N GLY A 246 -15.23 -14.68 18.10
CA GLY A 246 -14.19 -13.66 18.20
C GLY A 246 -12.92 -14.01 17.43
N ALA A 247 -12.52 -15.28 17.39
CA ALA A 247 -11.34 -15.73 16.65
C ALA A 247 -11.54 -15.56 15.14
N TYR A 248 -12.71 -15.91 14.63
CA TYR A 248 -13.04 -15.70 13.22
C TYR A 248 -13.11 -14.21 12.87
N ALA A 249 -13.64 -13.36 13.76
CA ALA A 249 -13.62 -11.91 13.58
C ALA A 249 -12.19 -11.36 13.49
N LEU A 250 -11.28 -11.78 14.37
CA LEU A 250 -9.85 -11.44 14.29
C LEU A 250 -9.22 -11.86 12.97
N VAL A 251 -9.42 -13.13 12.58
CA VAL A 251 -8.88 -13.63 11.31
C VAL A 251 -9.46 -12.85 10.13
N GLY A 252 -10.75 -12.50 10.19
CA GLY A 252 -11.46 -11.70 9.19
C GLY A 252 -10.87 -10.30 9.01
N MET A 253 -10.48 -9.63 10.10
CA MET A 253 -9.79 -8.32 10.06
C MET A 253 -8.57 -8.38 9.15
N GLY A 254 -7.65 -9.31 9.41
CA GLY A 254 -6.45 -9.47 8.59
C GLY A 254 -6.77 -9.93 7.17
N THR A 255 -7.72 -10.84 7.02
CA THR A 255 -8.12 -11.41 5.72
C THR A 255 -8.57 -10.35 4.73
N THR A 256 -9.48 -9.46 5.15
CA THR A 256 -9.97 -8.38 4.28
C THR A 256 -8.95 -7.28 4.10
N PHE A 257 -8.20 -6.93 5.15
CA PHE A 257 -7.11 -5.95 5.05
C PHE A 257 -6.09 -6.36 3.98
N ALA A 258 -5.61 -7.60 4.03
CA ALA A 258 -4.66 -8.09 3.06
C ALA A 258 -5.24 -8.22 1.64
N GLY A 259 -6.51 -8.56 1.50
CA GLY A 259 -7.19 -8.56 0.21
C GLY A 259 -7.33 -7.16 -0.41
N ILE A 260 -7.61 -6.15 0.42
CA ILE A 260 -7.82 -4.76 -0.03
C ILE A 260 -6.49 -4.09 -0.33
N VAL A 261 -5.54 -4.16 0.60
CA VAL A 261 -4.29 -3.41 0.56
C VAL A 261 -3.20 -4.17 -0.21
N ARG A 262 -3.23 -5.51 -0.19
CA ARG A 262 -2.25 -6.43 -0.80
C ARG A 262 -0.92 -6.55 -0.06
N VAL A 263 -1.00 -6.55 1.27
CA VAL A 263 0.16 -6.52 2.16
C VAL A 263 0.02 -7.67 3.18
N PRO A 264 0.14 -8.95 2.73
CA PRO A 264 -0.18 -10.12 3.55
C PRO A 264 0.71 -10.29 4.78
N LEU A 265 2.03 -10.01 4.71
CA LEU A 265 2.92 -10.21 5.85
C LEU A 265 2.63 -9.20 6.96
N THR A 266 2.51 -7.93 6.59
CA THR A 266 2.10 -6.86 7.51
C THR A 266 0.77 -7.19 8.16
N SER A 267 -0.20 -7.68 7.39
CA SER A 267 -1.51 -8.02 7.94
C SER A 267 -1.45 -9.08 9.03
N VAL A 268 -0.65 -10.13 8.85
CA VAL A 268 -0.52 -11.19 9.86
C VAL A 268 0.12 -10.63 11.13
N ILE A 269 1.22 -9.90 10.98
CA ILE A 269 1.95 -9.34 12.12
C ILE A 269 1.16 -8.25 12.83
N MET A 270 0.37 -7.46 12.10
CA MET A 270 -0.51 -6.46 12.69
C MET A 270 -1.54 -7.09 13.62
N ILE A 271 -2.26 -8.11 13.15
CA ILE A 271 -3.26 -8.77 13.99
C ILE A 271 -2.58 -9.47 15.16
N PHE A 272 -1.43 -10.13 14.94
CA PHE A 272 -0.64 -10.72 16.00
C PHE A 272 -0.21 -9.71 17.07
N GLU A 273 0.30 -8.53 16.71
CA GLU A 273 0.71 -7.53 17.70
C GLU A 273 -0.48 -6.94 18.47
N MET A 274 -1.63 -6.78 17.81
CA MET A 274 -2.86 -6.32 18.46
C MET A 274 -3.41 -7.34 19.46
N THR A 275 -3.25 -8.64 19.23
CA THR A 275 -3.81 -9.71 20.07
C THR A 275 -2.82 -10.34 21.03
N ARG A 276 -1.52 -10.27 20.71
CA ARG A 276 -0.39 -10.93 21.39
C ARG A 276 -0.54 -12.45 21.51
N ASP A 277 -1.30 -13.06 20.60
CA ASP A 277 -1.53 -14.51 20.58
C ASP A 277 -0.88 -15.16 19.36
N TYR A 278 0.09 -16.05 19.60
CA TYR A 278 0.81 -16.73 18.53
C TYR A 278 -0.03 -17.79 17.81
N THR A 279 -1.04 -18.35 18.48
CA THR A 279 -1.82 -19.49 17.96
C THR A 279 -2.71 -19.10 16.77
N ILE A 280 -3.06 -17.81 16.65
CA ILE A 280 -3.89 -17.28 15.56
C ILE A 280 -3.14 -17.04 14.25
N ILE A 281 -1.80 -17.05 14.27
CA ILE A 281 -0.96 -16.74 13.11
C ILE A 281 -1.23 -17.72 11.95
N VAL A 282 -1.33 -19.02 12.22
CA VAL A 282 -1.51 -20.03 11.17
C VAL A 282 -2.87 -19.88 10.47
N PRO A 283 -4.02 -19.82 11.20
CA PRO A 283 -5.31 -19.47 10.61
C PRO A 283 -5.29 -18.18 9.79
N LEU A 284 -4.65 -17.13 10.33
CA LEU A 284 -4.49 -15.84 9.65
C LEU A 284 -3.77 -16.01 8.32
N MET A 285 -2.62 -16.68 8.30
CA MET A 285 -1.84 -16.89 7.07
C MET A 285 -2.65 -17.60 5.99
N ILE A 286 -3.41 -18.64 6.35
CA ILE A 286 -4.24 -19.39 5.39
C ILE A 286 -5.32 -18.49 4.78
N SER A 287 -6.15 -17.88 5.64
CA SER A 287 -7.28 -17.06 5.19
C SER A 287 -6.82 -15.83 4.41
N ASN A 288 -5.78 -15.14 4.91
CA ASN A 288 -5.17 -13.98 4.29
C ASN A 288 -4.58 -14.31 2.91
N LEU A 289 -3.77 -15.36 2.77
CA LEU A 289 -3.16 -15.71 1.48
C LEU A 289 -4.20 -16.07 0.43
N VAL A 290 -5.29 -16.74 0.82
CA VAL A 290 -6.43 -17.01 -0.08
C VAL A 290 -7.08 -15.70 -0.54
N SER A 291 -7.34 -14.78 0.39
CA SER A 291 -7.92 -13.46 0.09
C SER A 291 -7.01 -12.61 -0.81
N PHE A 292 -5.71 -12.58 -0.51
CA PHE A 292 -4.68 -11.93 -1.33
C PHE A 292 -4.64 -12.52 -2.74
N TYR A 293 -4.63 -13.86 -2.87
CA TYR A 293 -4.59 -14.53 -4.17
C TYR A 293 -5.81 -14.19 -5.04
N ILE A 294 -7.01 -14.18 -4.44
CA ILE A 294 -8.24 -13.76 -5.12
C ILE A 294 -8.12 -12.30 -5.57
N SER A 295 -7.73 -11.41 -4.66
CA SER A 295 -7.51 -10.00 -5.00
C SER A 295 -6.55 -9.85 -6.18
N TYR A 296 -5.36 -10.44 -6.08
CA TYR A 296 -4.33 -10.45 -7.12
C TYR A 296 -4.85 -10.95 -8.47
N ARG A 297 -5.67 -12.01 -8.46
CA ARG A 297 -6.22 -12.58 -9.70
C ARG A 297 -7.28 -11.71 -10.38
N PHE A 298 -8.06 -10.95 -9.61
CA PHE A 298 -9.18 -10.14 -10.10
C PHE A 298 -8.83 -8.68 -10.38
N GLN A 299 -7.71 -8.18 -9.87
CA GLN A 299 -7.29 -6.78 -10.07
C GLN A 299 -5.79 -6.74 -10.40
N ARG A 300 -5.43 -5.99 -11.44
CA ARG A 300 -4.05 -6.00 -11.94
C ARG A 300 -3.10 -5.15 -11.07
N THR A 301 -3.61 -4.06 -10.54
CA THR A 301 -2.86 -3.08 -9.75
C THR A 301 -3.38 -3.05 -8.32
N PRO A 302 -2.50 -2.95 -7.29
CA PRO A 302 -2.89 -2.65 -5.92
C PRO A 302 -3.71 -1.35 -5.82
N ILE A 303 -4.48 -1.20 -4.74
CA ILE A 303 -5.42 -0.08 -4.58
C ILE A 303 -4.70 1.28 -4.58
N TYR A 304 -3.59 1.44 -3.85
CA TYR A 304 -2.90 2.72 -3.76
C TYR A 304 -2.23 3.12 -5.08
N GLU A 305 -1.68 2.15 -5.81
CA GLU A 305 -1.17 2.36 -7.17
C GLU A 305 -2.31 2.75 -8.14
N ALA A 306 -3.45 2.07 -8.08
CA ALA A 306 -4.61 2.41 -8.90
C ALA A 306 -5.14 3.82 -8.60
N LEU A 307 -5.13 4.24 -7.34
CA LEU A 307 -5.51 5.58 -6.92
C LEU A 307 -4.51 6.64 -7.40
N ALA A 308 -3.21 6.34 -7.39
CA ALA A 308 -2.17 7.21 -7.95
C ALA A 308 -2.35 7.38 -9.46
N HIS A 309 -2.65 6.30 -10.20
CA HIS A 309 -2.93 6.35 -11.63
C HIS A 309 -4.15 7.23 -11.96
N GLN A 310 -5.20 7.20 -11.13
CA GLN A 310 -6.36 8.09 -11.30
C GLN A 310 -6.02 9.57 -11.11
N LEU A 311 -4.91 9.88 -10.40
CA LEU A 311 -4.37 11.23 -10.24
C LEU A 311 -3.33 11.59 -11.32
N GLY A 312 -3.07 10.69 -12.28
CA GLY A 312 -2.03 10.86 -13.29
C GLY A 312 -0.60 10.60 -12.77
N ILE A 313 -0.46 10.17 -11.52
CA ILE A 313 0.83 9.83 -10.90
C ILE A 313 1.15 8.38 -11.23
N HIS A 314 2.18 8.16 -12.05
CA HIS A 314 2.65 6.82 -12.40
C HIS A 314 4.03 6.63 -11.76
N LEU A 315 4.14 5.65 -10.88
CA LEU A 315 5.39 5.29 -10.21
C LEU A 315 5.84 3.89 -10.69
N PRO A 316 7.15 3.64 -10.83
CA PRO A 316 7.63 2.31 -11.22
C PRO A 316 7.34 1.31 -10.09
N SER A 317 6.58 0.26 -10.41
CA SER A 317 6.33 -0.87 -9.50
C SER A 317 7.63 -1.61 -9.15
N ALA A 318 7.67 -2.32 -8.02
CA ALA A 318 8.82 -3.14 -7.62
C ALA A 318 9.20 -4.17 -8.69
N ALA A 319 8.19 -4.83 -9.29
CA ALA A 319 8.39 -5.76 -10.40
C ALA A 319 8.98 -5.08 -11.64
N THR A 320 8.55 -3.85 -11.95
CA THR A 320 9.12 -3.05 -13.05
C THR A 320 10.58 -2.72 -12.77
N ARG A 321 10.94 -2.30 -11.54
CA ARG A 321 12.35 -2.00 -11.19
C ARG A 321 13.24 -3.23 -11.35
N GLN A 322 12.78 -4.39 -10.89
CA GLN A 322 13.53 -5.64 -10.99
C GLN A 322 13.63 -6.15 -12.45
N ALA A 323 12.58 -5.96 -13.25
CA ALA A 323 12.65 -6.27 -14.68
C ALA A 323 13.65 -5.36 -15.39
N VAL A 324 13.64 -4.06 -15.09
CA VAL A 324 14.53 -3.05 -15.67
C VAL A 324 15.98 -3.29 -15.29
N SER A 325 16.29 -3.66 -14.04
CA SER A 325 17.67 -3.99 -13.63
C SER A 325 18.23 -5.23 -14.33
N GLY A 326 17.37 -6.12 -14.84
CA GLY A 326 17.76 -7.26 -15.67
C GLY A 326 18.18 -6.90 -17.11
N PHE A 327 17.84 -5.69 -17.59
CA PHE A 327 18.25 -5.24 -18.92
C PHE A 327 19.57 -4.49 -18.87
N ARG A 328 20.40 -4.66 -19.90
CA ARG A 328 21.61 -3.84 -20.10
C ARG A 328 21.30 -2.65 -20.98
N VAL A 329 22.03 -1.56 -20.78
CA VAL A 329 21.97 -0.36 -21.63
C VAL A 329 22.13 -0.74 -23.11
N SER A 330 23.04 -1.67 -23.42
CA SER A 330 23.26 -2.19 -24.78
C SER A 330 21.98 -2.63 -25.52
N SER A 331 20.98 -3.14 -24.80
CA SER A 331 19.73 -3.64 -25.38
C SER A 331 18.77 -2.55 -25.85
N ALA A 332 19.02 -1.30 -25.46
CA ALA A 332 18.14 -0.17 -25.73
C ALA A 332 18.88 1.06 -26.29
N VAL A 333 20.13 0.88 -26.72
CA VAL A 333 20.89 1.87 -27.50
C VAL A 333 20.33 1.96 -28.92
N ARG A 334 20.17 3.19 -29.44
CA ARG A 334 19.95 3.45 -30.86
C ARG A 334 21.19 4.10 -31.49
N SER A 335 21.34 3.95 -32.80
CA SER A 335 22.40 4.62 -33.57
C SER A 335 22.17 6.12 -33.58
N ALA A 336 23.23 6.89 -33.30
CA ALA A 336 23.24 8.34 -33.46
C ALA A 336 23.58 8.69 -34.90
N ASP A 337 22.59 8.63 -35.77
CA ASP A 337 22.79 9.20 -37.11
C ASP A 337 22.66 10.73 -36.97
N GLY A 338 23.80 11.42 -36.84
CA GLY A 338 23.88 12.88 -36.77
C GLY A 338 23.96 13.52 -35.37
N ALA A 339 24.38 12.79 -34.33
CA ALA A 339 24.56 13.40 -33.00
C ALA A 339 25.69 14.44 -32.98
N ALA A 340 25.44 15.57 -32.33
CA ALA A 340 26.43 16.61 -32.14
C ALA A 340 27.64 16.07 -31.34
N PRO A 341 28.87 16.58 -31.62
CA PRO A 341 30.05 16.23 -30.84
C PRO A 341 29.81 16.49 -29.35
N MET A 342 30.21 15.54 -28.50
CA MET A 342 30.01 15.68 -27.06
C MET A 342 30.78 16.90 -26.51
N PRO A 343 30.18 17.68 -25.60
CA PRO A 343 30.85 18.79 -24.95
C PRO A 343 32.09 18.31 -24.18
N ALA A 344 33.21 19.00 -24.34
CA ALA A 344 34.47 18.66 -23.69
C ALA A 344 34.46 19.05 -22.21
N GLY A 345 34.49 18.04 -21.32
CA GLY A 345 34.61 18.23 -19.88
C GLY A 345 34.54 16.90 -19.12
N GLU A 346 35.20 16.81 -17.96
CA GLU A 346 35.33 15.55 -17.20
C GLU A 346 34.03 15.07 -16.53
N ASN A 347 32.96 15.87 -16.54
CA ASN A 347 31.80 15.66 -15.67
C ASN A 347 30.45 15.79 -16.39
N PHE A 348 30.32 15.16 -17.57
CA PHE A 348 29.02 15.02 -18.24
C PHE A 348 28.34 13.70 -17.86
N PRO A 349 27.02 13.70 -17.63
CA PRO A 349 26.27 12.47 -17.35
C PRO A 349 26.29 11.54 -18.57
N HIS A 350 26.87 10.36 -18.39
CA HIS A 350 26.99 9.32 -19.43
C HIS A 350 26.71 7.93 -18.85
N VAL A 351 26.61 6.92 -19.70
CA VAL A 351 26.47 5.52 -19.29
C VAL A 351 27.34 4.60 -20.14
N HIS A 352 27.64 3.41 -19.65
CA HIS A 352 28.34 2.39 -20.42
C HIS A 352 27.38 1.30 -20.89
N ALA A 353 27.69 0.65 -22.01
CA ALA A 353 26.82 -0.37 -22.61
C ALA A 353 26.61 -1.61 -21.72
N ASP A 354 27.56 -1.90 -20.83
CA ASP A 354 27.52 -2.98 -19.84
C ASP A 354 26.73 -2.63 -18.57
N HIS A 355 26.42 -1.36 -18.34
CA HIS A 355 25.60 -0.96 -17.20
C HIS A 355 24.18 -1.54 -17.30
N GLY A 356 23.59 -1.76 -16.12
CA GLY A 356 22.16 -2.01 -16.01
C GLY A 356 21.35 -0.81 -16.51
N LEU A 357 20.19 -1.08 -17.08
CA LEU A 357 19.31 -0.06 -17.64
C LEU A 357 18.74 0.85 -16.54
N ASP A 358 18.57 0.34 -15.34
CA ASP A 358 18.22 1.06 -14.11
C ASP A 358 19.19 2.22 -13.83
N ILE A 359 20.50 2.02 -14.00
CA ILE A 359 21.52 3.06 -13.82
C ILE A 359 21.33 4.19 -14.84
N ALA A 360 21.00 3.84 -16.08
CA ALA A 360 20.79 4.84 -17.12
C ALA A 360 19.55 5.68 -16.86
N LEU A 361 18.44 5.04 -16.55
CA LEU A 361 17.21 5.75 -16.22
C LEU A 361 17.40 6.61 -14.95
N HIS A 362 18.10 6.10 -13.94
CA HIS A 362 18.43 6.87 -12.73
C HIS A 362 19.24 8.14 -13.03
N ARG A 363 20.26 8.05 -13.91
CA ARG A 363 21.04 9.21 -14.34
C ARG A 363 20.22 10.19 -15.19
N MET A 364 19.28 9.69 -16.00
CA MET A 364 18.36 10.54 -16.78
C MET A 364 17.46 11.35 -15.85
N GLY A 365 16.90 10.72 -14.82
CA GLY A 365 16.08 11.36 -13.80
C GLY A 365 16.81 12.50 -13.07
N ILE A 366 18.01 12.21 -12.53
CA ILE A 366 18.82 13.21 -11.82
C ILE A 366 19.27 14.36 -12.73
N SER A 367 19.64 14.08 -13.98
CA SER A 367 20.13 15.09 -14.92
C SER A 367 19.02 15.85 -15.65
N GLY A 368 17.78 15.36 -15.59
CA GLY A 368 16.66 15.86 -16.40
C GLY A 368 16.84 15.61 -17.91
N LEU A 369 17.83 14.83 -18.31
CA LEU A 369 18.12 14.57 -19.72
C LEU A 369 17.22 13.47 -20.27
N LYS A 370 16.57 13.76 -21.40
CA LYS A 370 15.77 12.77 -22.14
C LYS A 370 16.62 11.75 -22.88
N GLU A 371 17.92 12.01 -23.04
CA GLU A 371 18.86 11.14 -23.72
C GLU A 371 20.21 11.18 -22.98
N LEU A 372 20.86 10.02 -22.82
CA LEU A 372 22.21 9.91 -22.28
C LEU A 372 23.17 9.35 -23.32
N PRO A 373 24.38 9.92 -23.44
CA PRO A 373 25.42 9.36 -24.27
C PRO A 373 25.91 8.03 -23.70
N VAL A 374 26.02 7.02 -24.56
CA VAL A 374 26.60 5.71 -24.23
C VAL A 374 28.05 5.70 -24.68
N VAL A 375 28.98 5.56 -23.73
CA VAL A 375 30.42 5.62 -23.97
C VAL A 375 31.05 4.26 -23.70
N SER A 376 32.00 3.84 -24.55
CA SER A 376 32.80 2.65 -24.27
C SER A 376 33.83 2.93 -23.17
N ARG A 377 33.98 2.03 -22.18
CA ARG A 377 35.00 2.15 -21.13
C ARG A 377 36.43 2.21 -21.68
N MET A 378 36.65 1.68 -22.88
CA MET A 378 37.95 1.75 -23.54
C MET A 378 38.29 3.18 -24.01
N MET A 379 37.29 4.06 -24.10
CA MET A 379 37.44 5.43 -24.62
C MET A 379 37.47 6.50 -23.53
N SER A 380 37.21 6.15 -22.26
CA SER A 380 37.46 7.08 -21.14
C SER A 380 38.97 7.28 -20.90
N LEU A 381 39.80 6.28 -21.21
CA LEU A 381 41.27 6.37 -21.16
C LEU A 381 41.88 7.17 -22.32
N VAL A 382 41.15 7.31 -23.43
CA VAL A 382 41.64 7.94 -24.67
C VAL A 382 41.36 9.46 -24.70
N TRP A 383 40.64 10.02 -23.73
CA TRP A 383 40.39 11.47 -23.66
C TRP A 383 41.65 12.32 -23.46
N LYS A 384 42.81 11.72 -23.14
CA LYS A 384 44.12 12.40 -23.20
C LYS A 384 44.68 12.55 -24.62
N ALA A 385 44.18 11.81 -25.61
CA ALA A 385 44.66 11.87 -26.99
C ALA A 385 43.68 11.18 -27.96
N SER A 386 42.88 11.95 -28.71
CA SER A 386 42.43 11.66 -30.09
C SER A 386 40.99 12.09 -30.38
N SER A 387 40.82 12.78 -31.51
CA SER A 387 39.63 13.50 -31.99
C SER A 387 38.75 12.69 -32.96
N ARG A 388 38.60 11.37 -32.77
CA ARG A 388 37.64 10.58 -33.57
C ARG A 388 36.90 9.58 -32.71
N LEU A 389 35.57 9.73 -32.64
CA LEU A 389 34.72 8.91 -31.78
C LEU A 389 33.38 8.62 -32.45
N THR A 390 33.18 7.34 -32.78
CA THR A 390 31.91 6.77 -33.24
C THR A 390 30.87 6.94 -32.14
N THR A 391 29.85 7.75 -32.42
CA THR A 391 28.84 8.15 -31.43
C THR A 391 27.66 7.18 -31.51
N TYR A 392 27.21 6.64 -30.38
CA TYR A 392 25.93 5.94 -30.27
C TYR A 392 25.03 6.73 -29.32
N CYS A 393 24.09 7.51 -29.86
CA CYS A 393 22.97 8.12 -29.14
C CYS A 393 21.67 7.60 -29.74
N ALA A 394 20.80 7.07 -28.90
CA ALA A 394 19.47 7.62 -28.68
C ALA A 394 18.70 6.64 -27.81
N PHE A 395 18.07 7.15 -26.75
CA PHE A 395 17.14 6.39 -25.92
C PHE A 395 15.78 7.05 -26.05
N THR A 396 14.98 6.60 -27.02
CA THR A 396 13.59 7.05 -27.16
C THR A 396 12.66 5.88 -26.85
N GLY A 397 12.19 5.79 -25.61
CA GLY A 397 10.88 5.26 -25.17
C GLY A 397 10.32 3.96 -25.77
N CYS A 398 11.11 3.11 -26.42
CA CYS A 398 10.60 1.97 -27.17
C CYS A 398 11.51 0.76 -26.97
N LEU A 399 11.21 -0.04 -25.94
CA LEU A 399 11.67 -1.42 -25.85
C LEU A 399 10.91 -2.24 -26.90
N LYS A 400 11.53 -2.48 -28.06
CA LYS A 400 10.98 -3.40 -29.06
C LYS A 400 11.57 -4.79 -28.84
N ASN A 401 10.99 -5.56 -27.93
CA ASN A 401 11.39 -6.96 -27.75
C ASN A 401 10.66 -7.86 -28.76
N ARG A 402 11.40 -8.61 -29.58
CA ARG A 402 10.83 -9.64 -30.47
C ARG A 402 10.32 -10.87 -29.71
N ASN A 403 10.66 -11.06 -28.43
CA ASN A 403 10.35 -12.29 -27.68
C ASN A 403 9.89 -12.09 -26.21
N ALA A 404 9.64 -10.88 -25.73
CA ALA A 404 9.03 -10.68 -24.40
C ALA A 404 7.64 -10.04 -24.51
N LYS A 405 6.68 -10.63 -23.79
CA LYS A 405 5.36 -10.05 -23.55
C LYS A 405 5.54 -8.57 -23.12
N LYS A 406 4.86 -7.69 -23.85
CA LYS A 406 4.85 -6.22 -23.73
C LYS A 406 4.99 -5.74 -22.28
N THR A 407 6.12 -5.15 -21.92
CA THR A 407 6.18 -4.14 -20.86
C THR A 407 5.59 -2.85 -21.43
N PRO A 408 4.50 -2.29 -20.87
CA PRO A 408 3.87 -1.11 -21.40
C PRO A 408 4.78 0.12 -21.23
N ILE A 409 4.89 0.92 -22.29
CA ILE A 409 5.75 2.13 -22.40
C ILE A 409 5.47 3.15 -21.28
N SER A 410 4.28 3.13 -20.66
CA SER A 410 3.91 3.95 -19.51
C SER A 410 4.85 3.79 -18.32
N ASP A 411 5.34 2.57 -18.08
CA ASP A 411 6.05 2.24 -16.84
C ASP A 411 7.52 2.66 -16.89
N ILE A 412 8.08 2.78 -18.11
CA ILE A 412 9.43 3.30 -18.34
C ILE A 412 9.45 4.82 -18.14
N ASN A 413 8.44 5.52 -18.67
CA ASN A 413 8.28 6.97 -18.46
C ASN A 413 8.04 7.30 -16.97
N ALA A 414 7.30 6.44 -16.26
CA ALA A 414 7.14 6.53 -14.81
C ALA A 414 8.46 6.35 -14.06
N PHE A 415 9.30 5.38 -14.47
CA PHE A 415 10.63 5.20 -13.90
C PHE A 415 11.50 6.45 -14.09
N LEU A 416 11.51 7.02 -15.29
CA LEU A 416 12.24 8.26 -15.61
C LEU A 416 11.76 9.50 -14.83
N ALA A 417 10.49 9.54 -14.44
CA ALA A 417 9.94 10.63 -13.63
C ALA A 417 10.18 10.44 -12.12
N ALA A 418 10.38 9.20 -11.66
CA ALA A 418 10.58 8.87 -10.25
C ALA A 418 12.06 8.88 -9.82
N SER A 419 12.96 8.54 -10.76
CA SER A 419 14.41 8.77 -10.64
C SER A 419 14.74 10.25 -10.77
#